data_AF-A0A7J8GZY1-F1
#
_entry.id   AF-A0A7J8GZY1-F1
#
_cell.length_a   1.000
_cell.length_b   1.000
_cell.length_c   1.000
_cell.angle_alpha   90.00
_cell.angle_beta   90.00
_cell.angle_gamma   90.00
#
_symmetry.space_group_name_H-M   'P 1'
#
loop_
_entity.id
_entity.type
_entity.pdbx_description
1 polymer ?
#
loop_
_entity_poly.entity_id
_entity_poly.type
_entity_poly.pdbx_seq_one_letter_code
_entity_poly.pdbx_strand_id
1 'polypeptide(L)'
;MALDVLSVGPLYQGPDLNRIRMTAEPSKLPAFLLKSSVPSKTKLTTIETKRIMSVLDETIYKAELATLLSYAASRSEGLEGMLGEDVMEAVREHEDLCQAFLYKVSCLQEEERQLQEEEEFEDETWFRDRLLSIQLRKSHFLPLRQQIRESTRNVLRLLLSNPQGAKLLQMQRLGRSAEAQTFIDSLMELRGFLFEKLLTSPMEAREKAQFIQDITKRNKRNQEVIDALENELAESMKTRDAEVEKENFVIQELKNHLHQVLRFSENSLLRTKQESEKQQKADYRASQARAAKIQQEVLHLRSQFHNLLMENREAEQKKYKVETEIENWIQKYDIEMGEKQDEYEELDIIHKEEKAQLEELKQRYNALVEEFAQIREEREIISKKKMEAEQELTRMMRAATLIQAVWKGYLVRSMLKSRRKRGKGKGKDKEKGKGKGKGKK
;
A
#
# COMPACT_ATOMS: atom_id res chain seq x y z
N MET A 1 2.32 -9.23 -30.82
CA MET A 1 1.53 -10.42 -30.44
C MET A 1 0.82 -10.09 -29.12
N ALA A 2 -0.50 -10.20 -29.14
CA ALA A 2 -1.45 -10.17 -28.02
C ALA A 2 -1.46 -8.95 -27.08
N LEU A 3 -2.33 -7.97 -27.40
CA LEU A 3 -2.97 -7.09 -26.42
C LEU A 3 -4.25 -7.82 -25.94
N ASP A 4 -4.18 -8.49 -24.79
CA ASP A 4 -5.38 -9.03 -24.14
C ASP A 4 -6.06 -7.92 -23.33
N VAL A 5 -7.13 -7.39 -23.91
CA VAL A 5 -8.10 -6.53 -23.23
C VAL A 5 -8.99 -7.43 -22.38
N LEU A 6 -8.67 -7.54 -21.09
CA LEU A 6 -9.55 -8.13 -20.10
C LEU A 6 -10.75 -7.19 -19.88
N SER A 7 -11.80 -7.43 -20.65
CA SER A 7 -13.15 -6.94 -20.38
C SER A 7 -13.65 -7.57 -19.08
N VAL A 8 -13.57 -6.84 -17.98
CA VAL A 8 -14.19 -7.21 -16.70
C VAL A 8 -15.69 -6.96 -16.84
N GLY A 9 -16.46 -8.04 -17.03
CA GLY A 9 -17.91 -7.99 -17.05
C GLY A 9 -18.48 -7.55 -15.68
N PRO A 10 -19.66 -6.90 -15.64
CA PRO A 10 -20.24 -6.44 -14.38
C PRO A 10 -20.65 -7.64 -13.51
N LEU A 11 -20.10 -7.74 -12.30
CA LEU A 11 -20.43 -8.75 -11.28
C LEU A 11 -21.72 -8.43 -10.51
N TYR A 12 -22.71 -7.81 -11.17
CA TYR A 12 -24.03 -7.60 -10.59
C TYR A 12 -25.10 -7.78 -11.65
N GLN A 13 -25.54 -9.03 -11.79
CA GLN A 13 -26.77 -9.36 -12.49
C GLN A 13 -27.90 -9.07 -11.50
N GLY A 14 -28.38 -7.82 -11.48
CA GLY A 14 -29.60 -7.48 -10.76
C GLY A 14 -30.74 -8.43 -11.16
N PRO A 15 -31.70 -8.72 -10.28
CA PRO A 15 -32.76 -9.66 -10.59
C PRO A 15 -33.47 -9.18 -11.87
N ASP A 16 -33.37 -10.02 -12.90
CA ASP A 16 -33.91 -9.81 -14.23
C ASP A 16 -35.44 -9.78 -14.10
N LEU A 17 -36.01 -8.60 -13.82
CA LEU A 17 -37.45 -8.36 -13.73
C LEU A 17 -38.17 -8.70 -15.06
N ASN A 18 -37.40 -8.96 -16.13
CA ASN A 18 -37.90 -9.41 -17.43
C ASN A 18 -38.27 -10.91 -17.47
N ARG A 19 -38.10 -11.67 -16.37
CA ARG A 19 -38.50 -13.08 -16.30
C ARG A 19 -39.75 -13.33 -15.45
N ILE A 20 -40.62 -12.34 -15.28
CA ILE A 20 -42.01 -12.63 -14.94
C ILE A 20 -42.65 -13.17 -16.22
N ARG A 21 -42.70 -14.51 -16.32
CA ARG A 21 -43.52 -15.20 -17.31
C ARG A 21 -44.96 -14.75 -17.04
N MET A 22 -45.42 -13.76 -17.79
CA MET A 22 -46.83 -13.40 -17.87
C MET A 22 -47.55 -14.61 -18.47
N THR A 23 -47.90 -15.59 -17.65
CA THR A 23 -48.98 -16.53 -17.95
C THR A 23 -50.29 -15.77 -17.79
N ALA A 24 -50.46 -14.71 -18.57
CA ALA A 24 -51.78 -14.30 -18.97
C ALA A 24 -52.24 -15.41 -19.91
N GLU A 25 -52.84 -16.46 -19.35
CA GLU A 25 -53.76 -17.26 -20.15
C GLU A 25 -54.70 -16.26 -20.82
N PRO A 26 -54.77 -16.21 -22.16
CA PRO A 26 -55.82 -15.44 -22.78
C PRO A 26 -57.10 -16.12 -22.33
N SER A 27 -57.77 -15.53 -21.33
CA SER A 27 -59.13 -15.91 -21.01
C SER A 27 -59.85 -15.87 -22.33
N LYS A 28 -60.23 -17.04 -22.85
CA LYS A 28 -61.05 -17.17 -24.04
C LYS A 28 -62.38 -16.50 -23.70
N LEU A 29 -62.43 -15.18 -23.75
CA LEU A 29 -63.65 -14.41 -23.75
C LEU A 29 -64.33 -14.83 -25.03
N PRO A 30 -65.40 -15.64 -24.96
CA PRO A 30 -66.06 -16.07 -26.16
C PRO A 30 -66.64 -14.78 -26.77
N ALA A 31 -66.31 -14.52 -28.04
CA ALA A 31 -66.92 -13.45 -28.83
C ALA A 31 -68.47 -13.50 -28.85
N PHE A 32 -69.07 -14.53 -28.25
CA PHE A 32 -70.48 -14.64 -27.91
C PHE A 32 -70.99 -13.61 -26.90
N LEU A 33 -70.15 -13.05 -26.02
CA LEU A 33 -70.63 -12.20 -24.91
C LEU A 33 -70.97 -10.75 -25.32
N LEU A 34 -70.36 -10.25 -26.40
CA LEU A 34 -70.68 -8.94 -26.97
C LEU A 34 -71.97 -8.95 -27.82
N LYS A 35 -72.48 -10.12 -28.19
CA LYS A 35 -73.77 -10.26 -28.91
C LYS A 35 -74.99 -9.98 -28.02
N SER A 36 -74.80 -9.78 -26.72
CA SER A 36 -75.88 -9.54 -25.75
C SER A 36 -76.49 -8.14 -25.83
N SER A 37 -75.83 -7.15 -26.45
CA SER A 37 -76.38 -5.78 -26.47
C SER A 37 -77.55 -5.63 -27.43
N VAL A 38 -77.55 -6.34 -28.57
CA VAL A 38 -78.54 -6.16 -29.64
C VAL A 38 -79.79 -7.02 -29.36
N PRO A 39 -81.02 -6.47 -29.46
CA PRO A 39 -82.24 -7.28 -29.38
C PRO A 39 -82.19 -8.43 -30.39
N SER A 40 -82.52 -9.65 -29.96
CA SER A 40 -82.47 -10.84 -30.86
C SER A 40 -83.49 -10.76 -32.00
N LYS A 41 -84.55 -9.98 -31.78
CA LYS A 41 -85.64 -9.73 -32.73
C LYS A 41 -85.40 -8.42 -33.46
N THR A 42 -85.60 -8.42 -34.77
CA THR A 42 -85.49 -7.23 -35.62
C THR A 42 -86.86 -6.65 -36.02
N LYS A 43 -87.97 -7.34 -35.68
CA LYS A 43 -89.33 -6.94 -36.05
C LYS A 43 -90.29 -7.08 -34.87
N LEU A 44 -91.19 -6.12 -34.73
CA LEU A 44 -92.29 -6.15 -33.75
C LEU A 44 -93.31 -7.22 -34.16
N THR A 45 -93.52 -8.22 -33.32
CA THR A 45 -94.41 -9.35 -33.62
C THR A 45 -95.84 -9.17 -33.10
N THR A 46 -96.01 -8.47 -31.99
CA THR A 46 -97.30 -8.24 -31.32
C THR A 46 -98.07 -7.06 -31.88
N ILE A 47 -99.40 -7.11 -31.85
CA ILE A 47 -100.28 -6.06 -32.37
C ILE A 47 -100.17 -4.81 -31.50
N GLU A 48 -100.05 -4.97 -30.19
CA GLU A 48 -99.92 -3.90 -29.21
C GLU A 48 -98.65 -3.08 -29.43
N THR A 49 -97.50 -3.74 -29.65
CA THR A 49 -96.23 -3.04 -29.88
C THR A 49 -96.21 -2.32 -31.23
N LYS A 50 -96.83 -2.90 -32.27
CA LYS A 50 -97.06 -2.22 -33.56
C LYS A 50 -97.98 -1.01 -33.40
N ARG A 51 -99.04 -1.09 -32.58
CA ARG A 51 -99.92 0.05 -32.28
C ARG A 51 -99.18 1.17 -31.55
N ILE A 52 -98.39 0.85 -30.53
CA ILE A 52 -97.57 1.83 -29.79
C ILE A 52 -96.64 2.57 -30.76
N MET A 53 -95.95 1.84 -31.65
CA MET A 53 -95.06 2.43 -32.65
C MET A 53 -95.84 3.29 -33.67
N SER A 54 -96.99 2.81 -34.14
CA SER A 54 -97.83 3.55 -35.09
C SER A 54 -98.37 4.86 -34.50
N VAL A 55 -98.76 4.87 -33.22
CA VAL A 55 -99.21 6.10 -32.53
C VAL A 55 -98.05 7.08 -32.41
N LEU A 56 -96.84 6.60 -32.11
CA LEU A 56 -95.66 7.45 -32.05
C LEU A 56 -95.28 8.00 -33.42
N ASP A 57 -95.27 7.17 -34.47
CA ASP A 57 -95.02 7.57 -35.85
C ASP A 57 -96.03 8.64 -36.32
N GLU A 58 -97.31 8.45 -36.00
CA GLU A 58 -98.36 9.43 -36.30
C GLU A 58 -98.20 10.73 -35.50
N THR A 59 -97.75 10.64 -34.25
CA THR A 59 -97.50 11.81 -33.39
C THR A 59 -96.30 12.61 -33.89
N ILE A 60 -95.21 11.93 -34.28
CA ILE A 60 -94.03 12.55 -34.90
C ILE A 60 -94.45 13.24 -36.19
N TYR A 61 -95.21 12.56 -37.04
CA TYR A 61 -95.68 13.15 -38.30
C TYR A 61 -96.53 14.41 -38.08
N LYS A 62 -97.46 14.39 -37.13
CA LYS A 62 -98.27 15.59 -36.78
C LYS A 62 -97.43 16.71 -36.18
N ALA A 63 -96.45 16.38 -35.34
CA ALA A 63 -95.51 17.37 -34.78
C ALA A 63 -94.62 17.98 -35.87
N GLU A 64 -94.16 17.18 -36.83
CA GLU A 64 -93.38 17.63 -37.98
C GLU A 64 -94.15 18.62 -38.86
N LEU A 65 -95.46 18.46 -39.01
CA LEU A 65 -96.33 19.39 -39.74
C LEU A 65 -96.64 20.64 -38.91
N ALA A 66 -96.96 20.49 -37.63
CA ALA A 66 -97.27 21.60 -36.73
C ALA A 66 -96.09 22.58 -36.57
N THR A 67 -94.86 22.06 -36.54
CA THR A 67 -93.63 22.86 -36.45
C THR A 67 -93.31 23.64 -37.72
N LEU A 68 -94.00 23.37 -38.84
CA LEU A 68 -93.83 24.06 -40.11
C LEU A 68 -94.91 25.10 -40.40
N LEU A 69 -95.88 25.29 -39.49
CA LEU A 69 -97.00 26.21 -39.72
C LEU A 69 -96.58 27.67 -39.78
N SER A 70 -95.64 28.09 -38.93
CA SER A 70 -95.08 29.46 -38.97
C SER A 70 -94.32 29.72 -40.28
N TYR A 71 -93.59 28.72 -40.78
CA TYR A 71 -92.95 28.78 -42.09
C TYR A 71 -93.98 28.88 -43.22
N ALA A 72 -95.04 28.06 -43.16
CA ALA A 72 -96.12 28.09 -44.13
C ALA A 72 -96.83 29.45 -44.18
N ALA A 73 -97.07 30.07 -43.02
CA ALA A 73 -97.66 31.40 -42.91
C ALA A 73 -96.75 32.49 -43.52
N SER A 74 -95.43 32.39 -43.32
CA SER A 74 -94.45 33.37 -43.82
C SER A 74 -94.24 33.34 -45.35
N ARG A 75 -94.62 32.25 -46.04
CA ARG A 75 -94.45 32.06 -47.49
C ARG A 75 -95.78 31.78 -48.20
N SER A 76 -96.74 32.69 -48.03
CA SER A 76 -98.11 32.53 -48.52
C SER A 76 -98.21 32.35 -50.04
N GLU A 77 -97.50 33.17 -50.84
CA GLU A 77 -97.71 33.25 -52.29
C GLU A 77 -97.26 32.00 -53.07
N GLY A 78 -96.26 31.27 -52.57
CA GLY A 78 -95.72 30.07 -53.24
C GLY A 78 -96.39 28.75 -52.82
N LEU A 79 -97.06 28.74 -51.66
CA LEU A 79 -97.64 27.53 -51.07
C LEU A 79 -99.16 27.42 -51.28
N GLU A 80 -99.84 28.52 -51.62
CA GLU A 80 -101.29 28.56 -51.86
C GLU A 80 -101.72 27.67 -53.03
N GLY A 81 -100.95 27.63 -54.12
CA GLY A 81 -101.21 26.70 -55.23
C GLY A 81 -100.94 25.22 -54.90
N MET A 82 -100.22 24.92 -53.81
CA MET A 82 -99.81 23.55 -53.45
C MET A 82 -100.62 22.98 -52.27
N LEU A 83 -100.98 23.81 -51.30
CA LEU A 83 -101.71 23.42 -50.09
C LEU A 83 -103.21 23.64 -50.22
N GLY A 84 -103.64 24.55 -51.10
CA GLY A 84 -105.03 24.96 -51.28
C GLY A 84 -105.39 26.19 -50.46
N GLU A 85 -106.35 26.97 -50.97
CA GLU A 85 -106.79 28.24 -50.38
C GLU A 85 -107.32 28.05 -48.95
N ASP A 86 -108.19 27.06 -48.72
CA ASP A 86 -108.76 26.73 -47.40
C ASP A 86 -107.68 26.40 -46.35
N VAL A 87 -106.59 25.72 -46.75
CA VAL A 87 -105.49 25.36 -45.85
C VAL A 87 -104.68 26.61 -45.52
N MET A 88 -104.38 27.44 -46.52
CA MET A 88 -103.60 28.66 -46.32
C MET A 88 -104.36 29.71 -45.52
N GLU A 89 -105.67 29.84 -45.71
CA GLU A 89 -106.53 30.68 -44.89
C GLU A 89 -106.48 30.25 -43.42
N ALA A 90 -106.67 28.95 -43.14
CA ALA A 90 -106.57 28.43 -41.79
C ALA A 90 -105.15 28.60 -41.18
N VAL A 91 -104.10 28.53 -41.98
CA VAL A 91 -102.71 28.80 -41.54
C VAL A 91 -102.50 30.27 -41.20
N ARG A 92 -103.06 31.20 -41.98
CA ARG A 92 -103.00 32.65 -41.69
C ARG A 92 -103.74 32.99 -40.40
N GLU A 93 -104.96 32.50 -40.24
CA GLU A 93 -105.73 32.65 -38.99
C GLU A 93 -104.98 32.05 -37.79
N HIS A 94 -104.32 30.91 -37.97
CA HIS A 94 -103.50 30.29 -36.94
C HIS A 94 -102.31 31.18 -36.52
N GLU A 95 -101.62 31.74 -37.51
CA GLU A 95 -100.48 32.64 -37.28
C GLU A 95 -100.93 33.93 -36.59
N ASP A 96 -102.05 34.53 -37.00
CA ASP A 96 -102.62 35.72 -36.36
C ASP A 96 -102.93 35.46 -34.88
N LEU A 97 -103.50 34.30 -34.55
CA LEU A 97 -103.74 33.88 -33.17
C LEU A 97 -102.42 33.69 -32.38
N CYS A 98 -101.40 33.12 -33.02
CA CYS A 98 -100.08 32.92 -32.40
C CYS A 98 -99.39 34.27 -32.14
N GLN A 99 -99.43 35.20 -33.10
CA GLN A 99 -98.87 36.54 -32.95
C GLN A 99 -99.59 37.34 -31.87
N ALA A 100 -100.93 37.28 -31.83
CA ALA A 100 -101.72 37.92 -30.79
C ALA A 100 -101.41 37.35 -29.39
N PHE A 101 -101.14 36.05 -29.28
CA PHE A 101 -100.69 35.43 -28.03
C PHE A 101 -99.28 35.86 -27.64
N LEU A 102 -98.33 35.83 -28.58
CA LEU A 102 -96.94 36.25 -28.33
C LEU A 102 -96.86 37.72 -27.90
N TYR A 103 -97.62 38.61 -28.55
CA TYR A 103 -97.73 40.02 -28.16
C TYR A 103 -98.26 40.19 -26.74
N LYS A 104 -99.35 39.48 -26.38
CA LYS A 104 -99.90 39.52 -25.01
C LYS A 104 -98.90 38.98 -23.98
N VAL A 105 -98.14 37.94 -24.32
CA VAL A 105 -97.09 37.37 -23.46
C VAL A 105 -95.93 38.35 -23.27
N SER A 106 -95.44 38.98 -24.33
CA SER A 106 -94.33 39.94 -24.20
C SER A 106 -94.72 41.17 -23.38
N CYS A 107 -95.93 41.71 -23.57
CA CYS A 107 -96.46 42.78 -22.74
C CYS A 107 -96.52 42.39 -21.26
N LEU A 108 -96.99 41.18 -20.95
CA LEU A 108 -97.09 40.70 -19.57
C LEU A 108 -95.73 40.37 -18.94
N GLN A 109 -94.77 39.84 -19.71
CA GLN A 109 -93.40 39.64 -19.25
C GLN A 109 -92.71 40.95 -18.89
N GLU A 110 -92.93 42.00 -19.69
CA GLU A 110 -92.41 43.34 -19.40
C GLU A 110 -93.06 43.94 -18.14
N GLU A 111 -94.38 43.80 -17.98
CA GLU A 111 -95.10 44.21 -16.76
C GLU A 111 -94.64 43.42 -15.51
N GLU A 112 -94.34 42.13 -15.63
CA GLU A 112 -93.81 41.29 -14.56
C GLU A 112 -92.40 41.66 -14.17
N ARG A 113 -91.53 41.96 -15.14
CA ARG A 113 -90.16 42.43 -14.86
C ARG A 113 -90.18 43.75 -14.11
N GLN A 114 -91.04 44.68 -14.50
CA GLN A 114 -91.20 45.97 -13.80
C GLN A 114 -91.71 45.77 -12.37
N LEU A 115 -92.64 44.82 -12.15
CA LEU A 115 -93.07 44.47 -10.79
C LEU A 115 -91.97 43.83 -9.94
N GLN A 116 -91.07 43.04 -10.54
CA GLN A 116 -89.92 42.46 -9.83
C GLN A 116 -88.90 43.52 -9.41
N GLU A 117 -88.74 44.58 -10.20
CA GLU A 117 -87.90 45.73 -9.83
C GLU A 117 -88.51 46.58 -8.70
N GLU A 118 -89.84 46.51 -8.52
CA GLU A 118 -90.62 47.24 -7.52
C GLU A 118 -90.95 46.39 -6.26
N GLU A 119 -90.28 45.24 -6.07
CA GLU A 119 -90.54 44.28 -4.98
C GLU A 119 -90.38 44.87 -3.56
N GLU A 120 -89.64 45.97 -3.42
CA GLU A 120 -89.52 46.71 -2.15
C GLU A 120 -90.87 47.30 -1.65
N PHE A 121 -91.88 47.40 -2.51
CA PHE A 121 -93.20 47.98 -2.23
C PHE A 121 -94.32 46.93 -2.04
N GLU A 122 -93.98 45.68 -1.71
CA GLU A 122 -94.94 44.57 -1.55
C GLU A 122 -96.13 44.84 -0.58
N ASP A 123 -95.92 45.69 0.43
CA ASP A 123 -96.94 46.07 1.40
C ASP A 123 -97.89 47.18 0.91
N GLU A 124 -97.55 47.84 -0.21
CA GLU A 124 -98.39 48.88 -0.79
C GLU A 124 -99.62 48.32 -1.50
N THR A 125 -100.73 49.05 -1.36
CA THR A 125 -102.04 48.59 -1.89
C THR A 125 -102.05 48.55 -3.41
N TRP A 126 -101.40 49.53 -4.06
CA TRP A 126 -101.29 49.59 -5.53
C TRP A 126 -100.44 48.44 -6.10
N PHE A 127 -99.42 47.98 -5.36
CA PHE A 127 -98.58 46.85 -5.75
C PHE A 127 -99.38 45.54 -5.75
N ARG A 128 -100.17 45.32 -4.68
CA ARG A 128 -101.09 44.17 -4.57
C ARG A 128 -102.16 44.18 -5.67
N ASP A 129 -102.74 45.34 -5.98
CA ASP A 129 -103.72 45.48 -7.06
C ASP A 129 -103.11 45.22 -8.45
N ARG A 130 -101.88 45.70 -8.70
CA ARG A 130 -101.14 45.44 -9.95
C ARG A 130 -100.79 43.96 -10.10
N LEU A 131 -100.38 43.30 -9.01
CA LEU A 131 -100.14 41.85 -8.96
C LEU A 131 -101.42 41.05 -9.27
N LEU A 132 -102.56 41.40 -8.67
CA LEU A 132 -103.86 40.78 -8.95
C LEU A 132 -104.31 40.98 -10.40
N SER A 133 -104.06 42.17 -10.96
CA SER A 133 -104.34 42.47 -12.38
C SER A 133 -103.50 41.59 -13.33
N ILE A 134 -102.20 41.42 -13.06
CA ILE A 134 -101.35 40.52 -13.83
C ILE A 134 -101.80 39.06 -13.69
N GLN A 135 -102.13 38.61 -12.48
CA GLN A 135 -102.66 37.25 -12.25
C GLN A 135 -103.98 37.01 -13.02
N LEU A 136 -104.88 37.99 -13.03
CA LEU A 136 -106.12 37.93 -13.80
C LEU A 136 -105.83 37.86 -15.31
N ARG A 137 -104.93 38.69 -15.83
CA ARG A 137 -104.51 38.65 -17.24
C ARG A 137 -103.83 37.33 -17.61
N LYS A 138 -103.04 36.74 -16.70
CA LYS A 138 -102.49 35.39 -16.86
C LYS A 138 -103.57 34.33 -17.02
N SER A 139 -104.69 34.45 -16.29
CA SER A 139 -105.81 33.52 -16.43
C SER A 139 -106.47 33.59 -17.82
N HIS A 140 -106.48 34.77 -18.46
CA HIS A 140 -106.99 34.97 -19.81
C HIS A 140 -106.13 34.35 -20.92
N PHE A 141 -104.92 33.86 -20.60
CA PHE A 141 -104.14 33.07 -21.56
C PHE A 141 -104.72 31.67 -21.79
N LEU A 142 -105.45 31.11 -20.82
CA LEU A 142 -105.95 29.75 -20.93
C LEU A 142 -106.94 29.58 -22.11
N PRO A 143 -107.94 30.45 -22.30
CA PRO A 143 -108.79 30.41 -23.50
C PRO A 143 -108.01 30.61 -24.81
N LEU A 144 -107.04 31.51 -24.85
CA LEU A 144 -106.25 31.77 -26.06
C LEU A 144 -105.36 30.59 -26.44
N ARG A 145 -104.74 29.92 -25.44
CA ARG A 145 -104.02 28.66 -25.66
C ARG A 145 -104.94 27.57 -26.19
N GLN A 146 -106.18 27.52 -25.71
CA GLN A 146 -107.17 26.57 -26.22
C GLN A 146 -107.56 26.87 -27.67
N GLN A 147 -107.78 28.14 -28.03
CA GLN A 147 -108.06 28.57 -29.40
C GLN A 147 -106.89 28.23 -30.34
N ILE A 148 -105.65 28.49 -29.92
CA ILE A 148 -104.45 28.09 -30.69
C ILE A 148 -104.43 26.58 -30.88
N ARG A 149 -104.70 25.78 -29.84
CA ARG A 149 -104.75 24.32 -29.93
C ARG A 149 -105.83 23.83 -30.91
N GLU A 150 -107.02 24.43 -30.86
CA GLU A 150 -108.14 24.10 -31.75
C GLU A 150 -107.84 24.50 -33.19
N SER A 151 -107.22 25.66 -33.39
CA SER A 151 -106.73 26.14 -34.68
C SER A 151 -105.64 25.22 -35.25
N THR A 152 -104.62 24.84 -34.47
CA THR A 152 -103.60 23.85 -34.90
C THR A 152 -104.26 22.53 -35.29
N ARG A 153 -105.25 22.06 -34.51
CA ARG A 153 -105.99 20.83 -34.86
C ARG A 153 -106.78 20.96 -36.15
N ASN A 154 -107.37 22.14 -36.40
CA ASN A 154 -108.12 22.40 -37.62
C ASN A 154 -107.18 22.40 -38.84
N VAL A 155 -106.06 23.12 -38.76
CA VAL A 155 -105.04 23.17 -39.80
C VAL A 155 -104.48 21.77 -40.07
N LEU A 156 -104.12 21.01 -39.04
CA LEU A 156 -103.64 19.64 -39.19
C LEU A 156 -104.71 18.72 -39.82
N ARG A 157 -106.00 18.90 -39.49
CA ARG A 157 -107.08 18.12 -40.11
C ARG A 157 -107.15 18.41 -41.61
N LEU A 158 -107.12 19.68 -42.00
CA LEU A 158 -107.14 20.09 -43.42
C LEU A 158 -105.90 19.59 -44.18
N LEU A 159 -104.71 19.69 -43.57
CA LEU A 159 -103.47 19.13 -44.13
C LEU A 159 -103.54 17.61 -44.30
N LEU A 160 -104.10 16.87 -43.33
CA LEU A 160 -104.25 15.42 -43.42
C LEU A 160 -105.29 14.99 -44.47
N SER A 161 -106.29 15.83 -44.74
CA SER A 161 -107.23 15.64 -45.85
C SER A 161 -106.59 15.86 -47.23
N ASN A 162 -105.47 16.61 -47.31
CA ASN A 162 -104.65 16.79 -48.52
C ASN A 162 -103.24 16.17 -48.34
N PRO A 163 -103.08 14.85 -48.51
CA PRO A 163 -101.81 14.14 -48.21
C PRO A 163 -100.65 14.56 -49.13
N GLN A 164 -100.94 15.04 -50.34
CA GLN A 164 -99.91 15.54 -51.26
C GLN A 164 -99.35 16.88 -50.79
N GLY A 165 -100.22 17.81 -50.39
CA GLY A 165 -99.83 19.08 -49.78
C GLY A 165 -99.06 18.90 -48.48
N ALA A 166 -99.54 18.03 -47.58
CA ALA A 166 -98.85 17.74 -46.32
C ALA A 166 -97.44 17.15 -46.53
N LYS A 167 -97.27 16.25 -47.50
CA LYS A 167 -95.94 15.67 -47.82
C LYS A 167 -94.98 16.72 -48.38
N LEU A 168 -95.46 17.62 -49.23
CA LEU A 168 -94.67 18.70 -49.80
C LEU A 168 -94.25 19.71 -48.71
N LEU A 169 -95.13 20.02 -47.77
CA LEU A 169 -94.80 20.81 -46.59
C LEU A 169 -93.73 20.12 -45.74
N GLN A 170 -93.89 18.82 -45.45
CA GLN A 170 -92.94 18.02 -44.66
C GLN A 170 -91.50 18.02 -45.24
N MET A 171 -91.35 18.16 -46.57
CA MET A 171 -90.04 18.24 -47.22
C MET A 171 -89.32 19.57 -46.94
N GLN A 172 -90.03 20.60 -46.48
CA GLN A 172 -89.49 21.92 -46.15
C GLN A 172 -88.86 21.97 -44.75
N ARG A 173 -88.01 21.00 -44.43
CA ARG A 173 -87.41 20.85 -43.08
C ARG A 173 -86.60 22.06 -42.62
N LEU A 174 -86.04 22.82 -43.56
CA LEU A 174 -85.29 24.06 -43.28
C LEU A 174 -86.17 25.22 -42.80
N GLY A 175 -87.50 25.09 -42.90
CA GLY A 175 -88.44 26.07 -42.39
C GLY A 175 -88.66 26.01 -40.87
N ARG A 176 -88.13 25.00 -40.17
CA ARG A 176 -88.30 24.86 -38.72
C ARG A 176 -87.33 25.75 -37.95
N SER A 177 -87.73 26.19 -36.77
CA SER A 177 -86.79 26.77 -35.81
C SER A 177 -85.82 25.70 -35.29
N ALA A 178 -84.69 26.13 -34.73
CA ALA A 178 -83.70 25.23 -34.15
C ALA A 178 -84.30 24.39 -33.00
N GLU A 179 -85.10 25.03 -32.13
CA GLU A 179 -85.78 24.39 -31.00
C GLU A 179 -86.78 23.34 -31.50
N ALA A 180 -87.58 23.68 -32.52
CA ALA A 180 -88.50 22.75 -33.13
C ALA A 180 -87.78 21.54 -33.76
N GLN A 181 -86.64 21.76 -34.42
CA GLN A 181 -85.85 20.68 -35.00
C GLN A 181 -85.25 19.76 -33.91
N THR A 182 -84.67 20.32 -32.83
CA THR A 182 -84.18 19.52 -31.70
C THR A 182 -85.26 18.69 -31.03
N PHE A 183 -86.49 19.22 -30.94
CA PHE A 183 -87.64 18.48 -30.42
C PHE A 183 -88.01 17.29 -31.31
N ILE A 184 -88.04 17.47 -32.64
CA ILE A 184 -88.30 16.37 -33.58
C ILE A 184 -87.18 15.31 -33.51
N ASP A 185 -85.91 15.73 -33.45
CA ASP A 185 -84.78 14.81 -33.33
C ASP A 185 -84.86 13.99 -32.04
N SER A 186 -85.23 14.63 -30.91
CA SER A 186 -85.47 13.94 -29.64
C SER A 186 -86.61 12.92 -29.72
N LEU A 187 -87.70 13.23 -30.46
CA LEU A 187 -88.78 12.27 -30.68
C LEU A 187 -88.35 11.09 -31.57
N MET A 188 -87.47 11.33 -32.54
CA MET A 188 -86.89 10.29 -33.40
C MET A 188 -85.93 9.38 -32.61
N GLU A 189 -85.13 9.94 -31.69
CA GLU A 189 -84.33 9.16 -30.75
C GLU A 189 -85.20 8.32 -29.81
N LEU A 190 -86.24 8.93 -29.24
CA LEU A 190 -87.22 8.24 -28.40
C LEU A 190 -87.87 7.08 -29.15
N ARG A 191 -88.21 7.28 -30.42
CA ARG A 191 -88.74 6.22 -31.31
C ARG A 191 -87.75 5.08 -31.44
N GLY A 192 -86.47 5.37 -31.68
CA GLY A 192 -85.40 4.36 -31.74
C GLY A 192 -85.29 3.57 -30.43
N PHE A 193 -85.22 4.27 -29.30
CA PHE A 193 -85.16 3.66 -27.97
C PHE A 193 -86.38 2.78 -27.68
N LEU A 194 -87.59 3.29 -27.92
CA LEU A 194 -88.83 2.53 -27.71
C LEU A 194 -88.88 1.31 -28.61
N PHE A 195 -88.43 1.41 -29.86
CA PHE A 195 -88.35 0.27 -30.77
C PHE A 195 -87.45 -0.82 -30.20
N GLU A 196 -86.24 -0.48 -29.75
CA GLU A 196 -85.33 -1.44 -29.11
C GLU A 196 -85.91 -2.05 -27.83
N LYS A 197 -86.57 -1.25 -27.00
CA LYS A 197 -87.24 -1.72 -25.78
C LYS A 197 -88.38 -2.69 -26.08
N LEU A 198 -89.19 -2.41 -27.10
CA LEU A 198 -90.30 -3.28 -27.51
C LEU A 198 -89.81 -4.56 -28.22
N LEU A 199 -88.60 -4.55 -28.78
CA LEU A 199 -87.94 -5.76 -29.32
C LEU A 199 -87.31 -6.64 -28.24
N THR A 200 -86.97 -6.05 -27.09
CA THR A 200 -86.28 -6.77 -26.01
C THR A 200 -87.27 -7.59 -25.19
N SER A 201 -87.03 -8.90 -25.08
CA SER A 201 -87.84 -9.76 -24.21
C SER A 201 -87.55 -9.48 -22.72
N PRO A 202 -88.54 -9.63 -21.81
CA PRO A 202 -88.28 -9.55 -20.37
C PRO A 202 -87.19 -10.51 -19.89
N MET A 203 -87.05 -11.68 -20.54
CA MET A 203 -85.97 -12.62 -20.24
C MET A 203 -84.60 -12.07 -20.67
N GLU A 204 -84.49 -11.57 -21.91
CA GLU A 204 -83.26 -10.95 -22.42
C GLU A 204 -82.83 -9.76 -21.57
N ALA A 205 -83.78 -8.93 -21.11
CA ALA A 205 -83.47 -7.81 -20.23
C ALA A 205 -82.89 -8.28 -18.87
N ARG A 206 -83.42 -9.37 -18.30
CA ARG A 206 -82.89 -9.97 -17.07
C ARG A 206 -81.51 -10.58 -17.27
N GLU A 207 -81.30 -11.30 -18.37
CA GLU A 207 -80.00 -11.88 -18.73
C GLU A 207 -78.94 -10.79 -18.90
N LYS A 208 -79.27 -9.69 -19.59
CA LYS A 208 -78.37 -8.52 -19.72
C LYS A 208 -78.03 -7.92 -18.35
N ALA A 209 -79.03 -7.73 -17.48
CA ALA A 209 -78.81 -7.16 -16.16
C ALA A 209 -77.92 -8.06 -15.28
N GLN A 210 -78.17 -9.37 -15.28
CA GLN A 210 -77.35 -10.35 -14.57
C GLN A 210 -75.91 -10.38 -15.11
N PHE A 211 -75.75 -10.36 -16.43
CA PHE A 211 -74.45 -10.33 -17.08
C PHE A 211 -73.63 -9.09 -16.69
N ILE A 212 -74.25 -7.90 -16.71
CA ILE A 212 -73.60 -6.66 -16.29
C ILE A 212 -73.22 -6.74 -14.80
N GLN A 213 -74.09 -7.29 -13.96
CA GLN A 213 -73.80 -7.45 -12.54
C GLN A 213 -72.61 -8.40 -12.29
N ASP A 214 -72.54 -9.51 -13.02
CA ASP A 214 -71.44 -10.47 -12.90
C ASP A 214 -70.11 -9.90 -13.39
N ILE A 215 -70.11 -9.16 -14.49
CA ILE A 215 -68.93 -8.41 -14.95
C ILE A 215 -68.51 -7.40 -13.88
N THR A 216 -69.44 -6.65 -13.31
CA THR A 216 -69.14 -5.63 -12.30
C THR A 216 -68.51 -6.27 -11.06
N LYS A 217 -69.04 -7.40 -10.59
CA LYS A 217 -68.48 -8.16 -9.47
C LYS A 217 -67.08 -8.70 -9.80
N ARG A 218 -66.86 -9.23 -11.00
CA ARG A 218 -65.54 -9.71 -11.44
C ARG A 218 -64.54 -8.56 -11.51
N ASN A 219 -64.95 -7.43 -12.08
CA ASN A 219 -64.09 -6.26 -12.20
C ASN A 219 -63.68 -5.73 -10.81
N LYS A 220 -64.62 -5.69 -9.86
CA LYS A 220 -64.31 -5.31 -8.47
C LYS A 220 -63.29 -6.24 -7.82
N ARG A 221 -63.44 -7.57 -7.96
CA ARG A 221 -62.46 -8.53 -7.43
C ARG A 221 -61.09 -8.39 -8.09
N ASN A 222 -61.07 -8.16 -9.41
CA ASN A 222 -59.81 -7.94 -10.12
C ASN A 222 -59.13 -6.65 -9.63
N GLN A 223 -59.89 -5.58 -9.39
CA GLN A 223 -59.36 -4.35 -8.82
C GLN A 223 -58.77 -4.58 -7.43
N GLU A 224 -59.47 -5.30 -6.55
CA GLU A 224 -58.95 -5.64 -5.21
C GLU A 224 -57.62 -6.43 -5.28
N VAL A 225 -57.48 -7.33 -6.26
CA VAL A 225 -56.22 -8.07 -6.49
C VAL A 225 -55.12 -7.16 -7.02
N ILE A 226 -55.44 -6.24 -7.95
CA ILE A 226 -54.49 -5.26 -8.47
C ILE A 226 -53.99 -4.37 -7.33
N ASP A 227 -54.90 -3.80 -6.54
CA ASP A 227 -54.56 -2.93 -5.41
C ASP A 227 -53.67 -3.67 -4.38
N ALA A 228 -53.95 -4.95 -4.11
CA ALA A 228 -53.13 -5.77 -3.22
C ALA A 228 -51.71 -5.99 -3.78
N LEU A 229 -51.59 -6.30 -5.07
CA LEU A 229 -50.29 -6.49 -5.73
C LEU A 229 -49.49 -5.19 -5.83
N GLU A 230 -50.15 -4.06 -6.08
CA GLU A 230 -49.52 -2.73 -6.09
C GLU A 230 -48.97 -2.37 -4.71
N ASN A 231 -49.70 -2.69 -3.64
CA ASN A 231 -49.22 -2.49 -2.26
C ASN A 231 -48.03 -3.40 -1.93
N GLU A 232 -48.08 -4.69 -2.28
CA GLU A 232 -46.96 -5.62 -2.07
C GLU A 232 -45.71 -5.18 -2.85
N LEU A 233 -45.89 -4.70 -4.08
CA LEU A 233 -44.80 -4.14 -4.88
C LEU A 233 -44.21 -2.90 -4.21
N ALA A 234 -45.03 -1.99 -3.72
CA ALA A 234 -44.58 -0.78 -3.04
C ALA A 234 -43.80 -1.10 -1.75
N GLU A 235 -44.28 -2.06 -0.94
CA GLU A 235 -43.58 -2.53 0.27
C GLU A 235 -42.24 -3.20 -0.06
N SER A 236 -42.21 -4.03 -1.10
CA SER A 236 -40.99 -4.68 -1.59
C SER A 236 -39.96 -3.65 -2.09
N MET A 237 -40.40 -2.66 -2.87
CA MET A 237 -39.54 -1.56 -3.34
C MET A 237 -38.96 -0.77 -2.17
N LYS A 238 -39.80 -0.40 -1.18
CA LYS A 238 -39.35 0.32 0.03
C LYS A 238 -38.33 -0.49 0.83
N THR A 239 -38.53 -1.80 0.95
CA THR A 239 -37.60 -2.69 1.66
C THR A 239 -36.25 -2.75 0.93
N ARG A 240 -36.29 -2.92 -0.40
CA ARG A 240 -35.09 -2.91 -1.26
C ARG A 240 -34.35 -1.57 -1.16
N ASP A 241 -35.05 -0.45 -1.21
CA ASP A 241 -34.43 0.88 -1.13
C ASP A 241 -33.77 1.09 0.25
N ALA A 242 -34.41 0.66 1.34
CA ALA A 242 -33.81 0.69 2.67
C ALA A 242 -32.56 -0.21 2.82
N GLU A 243 -32.53 -1.35 2.13
CA GLU A 243 -31.34 -2.23 2.07
C GLU A 243 -30.21 -1.57 1.28
N VAL A 244 -30.52 -0.98 0.12
CA VAL A 244 -29.56 -0.21 -0.68
C VAL A 244 -28.97 0.96 0.11
N GLU A 245 -29.77 1.68 0.90
CA GLU A 245 -29.28 2.74 1.78
C GLU A 245 -28.30 2.21 2.84
N LYS A 246 -28.60 1.06 3.46
CA LYS A 246 -27.70 0.42 4.43
C LYS A 246 -26.39 -0.02 3.78
N GLU A 247 -26.46 -0.67 2.61
CA GLU A 247 -25.27 -1.07 1.86
C GLU A 247 -24.42 0.14 1.45
N ASN A 248 -25.05 1.22 0.98
CA ASN A 248 -24.36 2.47 0.66
C ASN A 248 -23.66 3.08 1.87
N PHE A 249 -24.28 3.01 3.05
CA PHE A 249 -23.64 3.44 4.30
C PHE A 249 -22.40 2.59 4.62
N VAL A 250 -22.49 1.27 4.53
CA VAL A 250 -21.34 0.36 4.73
C VAL A 250 -20.23 0.63 3.72
N ILE A 251 -20.57 0.85 2.44
CA ILE A 251 -19.61 1.21 1.40
C ILE A 251 -18.89 2.51 1.78
N GLN A 252 -19.61 3.51 2.31
CA GLN A 252 -19.01 4.77 2.73
C GLN A 252 -18.07 4.60 3.92
N GLU A 253 -18.44 3.80 4.91
CA GLU A 253 -17.55 3.45 6.04
C GLU A 253 -16.29 2.73 5.55
N LEU A 254 -16.43 1.72 4.70
CA LEU A 254 -15.30 0.98 4.13
C LEU A 254 -14.37 1.88 3.31
N LYS A 255 -14.92 2.81 2.51
CA LYS A 255 -14.14 3.82 1.79
C LYS A 255 -13.35 4.70 2.75
N ASN A 256 -13.96 5.14 3.85
CA ASN A 256 -13.30 5.94 4.87
C ASN A 256 -12.18 5.16 5.56
N HIS A 257 -12.42 3.90 5.95
CA HIS A 257 -11.41 3.03 6.54
C HIS A 257 -10.24 2.79 5.58
N LEU A 258 -10.53 2.51 4.31
CA LEU A 258 -9.49 2.34 3.29
C LEU A 258 -8.64 3.61 3.14
N HIS A 259 -9.27 4.79 3.11
CA HIS A 259 -8.55 6.06 3.04
C HIS A 259 -7.65 6.27 4.27
N GLN A 260 -8.12 5.94 5.48
CA GLN A 260 -7.33 6.01 6.71
C GLN A 260 -6.14 5.05 6.70
N VAL A 261 -6.34 3.79 6.27
CA VAL A 261 -5.26 2.80 6.17
C VAL A 261 -4.23 3.23 5.14
N LEU A 262 -4.65 3.72 3.97
CA LEU A 262 -3.74 4.25 2.96
C LEU A 262 -2.90 5.40 3.52
N ARG A 263 -3.54 6.42 4.11
CA ARG A 263 -2.85 7.55 4.78
C ARG A 263 -1.86 7.08 5.84
N PHE A 264 -2.24 6.12 6.68
CA PHE A 264 -1.36 5.59 7.72
C PHE A 264 -0.17 4.85 7.12
N SER A 265 -0.41 4.02 6.10
CA SER A 265 0.63 3.27 5.41
C SER A 265 1.63 4.19 4.69
N GLU A 266 1.16 5.23 4.00
CA GLU A 266 2.00 6.23 3.32
C GLU A 266 2.90 6.97 4.32
N ASN A 267 2.33 7.40 5.45
CA ASN A 267 3.07 8.06 6.52
C ASN A 267 4.10 7.12 7.17
N SER A 268 3.74 5.85 7.41
CA SER A 268 4.66 4.84 7.95
C SER A 268 5.82 4.56 7.00
N LEU A 269 5.53 4.41 5.71
CA LEU A 269 6.53 4.21 4.66
C LEU A 269 7.46 5.42 4.56
N LEU A 270 6.91 6.64 4.56
CA LEU A 270 7.71 7.87 4.54
C LEU A 270 8.65 7.95 5.75
N ARG A 271 8.15 7.66 6.96
CA ARG A 271 8.98 7.63 8.18
C ARG A 271 10.08 6.58 8.10
N THR A 272 9.72 5.37 7.67
CA THR A 272 10.68 4.26 7.52
C THR A 272 11.79 4.61 6.53
N LYS A 273 11.42 5.22 5.40
CA LYS A 273 12.37 5.69 4.39
C LYS A 273 13.28 6.78 4.93
N GLN A 274 12.73 7.78 5.63
CA GLN A 274 13.54 8.84 6.22
C GLN A 274 14.51 8.31 7.28
N GLU A 275 14.07 7.36 8.10
CA GLU A 275 14.91 6.76 9.14
C GLU A 275 16.01 5.89 8.54
N SER A 276 15.69 5.09 7.51
CA SER A 276 16.70 4.30 6.80
C SER A 276 17.72 5.18 6.07
N GLU A 277 17.31 6.29 5.46
CA GLU A 277 18.22 7.27 4.85
C GLU A 277 19.13 7.95 5.89
N LYS A 278 18.61 8.30 7.08
CA LYS A 278 19.42 8.84 8.17
C LYS A 278 20.44 7.81 8.66
N GLN A 279 20.00 6.57 8.90
CA GLN A 279 20.87 5.49 9.33
C GLN A 279 21.96 5.21 8.30
N GLN A 280 21.60 5.14 7.01
CA GLN A 280 22.56 4.97 5.92
C GLN A 280 23.61 6.09 5.89
N LYS A 281 23.20 7.35 6.08
CA LYS A 281 24.14 8.49 6.15
C LYS A 281 25.06 8.39 7.37
N ALA A 282 24.55 7.95 8.52
CA ALA A 282 25.34 7.75 9.72
C ALA A 282 26.37 6.61 9.53
N ASP A 283 25.94 5.47 8.98
CA ASP A 283 26.81 4.33 8.71
C ASP A 283 27.87 4.65 7.66
N TYR A 284 27.52 5.41 6.63
CA TYR A 284 28.46 5.88 5.62
C TYR A 284 29.55 6.77 6.25
N ARG A 285 29.18 7.73 7.10
CA ARG A 285 30.14 8.59 7.82
C ARG A 285 31.02 7.78 8.79
N ALA A 286 30.43 6.84 9.54
CA ALA A 286 31.17 5.97 10.44
C ALA A 286 32.17 5.08 9.67
N SER A 287 31.76 4.56 8.51
CA SER A 287 32.63 3.80 7.61
C SER A 287 33.76 4.66 7.06
N GLN A 288 33.47 5.87 6.61
CA GLN A 288 34.48 6.83 6.13
C GLN A 288 35.51 7.17 7.23
N ALA A 289 35.06 7.40 8.46
CA ALA A 289 35.94 7.66 9.59
C ALA A 289 36.84 6.44 9.92
N ARG A 290 36.29 5.22 9.88
CA ARG A 290 37.08 3.98 10.04
C ARG A 290 38.12 3.82 8.93
N ALA A 291 37.73 4.06 7.68
CA ALA A 291 38.63 3.99 6.55
C ALA A 291 39.78 5.01 6.68
N ALA A 292 39.48 6.25 7.07
CA ALA A 292 40.50 7.28 7.32
C ALA A 292 41.45 6.89 8.46
N LYS A 293 40.93 6.32 9.55
CA LYS A 293 41.75 5.82 10.67
C LYS A 293 42.68 4.70 10.21
N ILE A 294 42.17 3.70 9.48
CA ILE A 294 43.00 2.60 8.95
C ILE A 294 44.06 3.14 7.98
N GLN A 295 43.71 4.11 7.13
CA GLN A 295 44.69 4.75 6.23
C GLN A 295 45.81 5.44 7.02
N GLN A 296 45.49 6.14 8.11
CA GLN A 296 46.50 6.74 8.99
C GLN A 296 47.38 5.68 9.67
N GLU A 297 46.79 4.59 10.17
CA GLU A 297 47.53 3.46 10.77
C GLU A 297 48.47 2.81 9.75
N VAL A 298 48.03 2.61 8.51
CA VAL A 298 48.87 2.08 7.41
C VAL A 298 50.05 3.00 7.14
N LEU A 299 49.83 4.33 7.05
CA LEU A 299 50.92 5.29 6.85
C LEU A 299 51.91 5.28 8.03
N HIS A 300 51.39 5.21 9.26
CA HIS A 300 52.22 5.14 10.45
C HIS A 300 53.08 3.87 10.48
N LEU A 301 52.48 2.70 10.25
CA LEU A 301 53.18 1.43 10.18
C LEU A 301 54.22 1.40 9.04
N ARG A 302 53.90 1.99 7.88
CA ARG A 302 54.88 2.13 6.79
C ARG A 302 56.08 2.97 7.21
N SER A 303 55.85 4.08 7.91
CA SER A 303 56.93 4.91 8.44
C SER A 303 57.75 4.19 9.49
N GLN A 304 57.11 3.46 10.41
CA GLN A 304 57.81 2.66 11.43
C GLN A 304 58.68 1.57 10.78
N PHE A 305 58.12 0.85 9.80
CA PHE A 305 58.85 -0.16 9.04
C PHE A 305 60.06 0.43 8.31
N HIS A 306 59.90 1.59 7.67
CA HIS A 306 61.01 2.28 7.03
C HIS A 306 62.11 2.68 8.03
N ASN A 307 61.74 3.22 9.19
CA ASN A 307 62.69 3.58 10.23
C ASN A 307 63.46 2.35 10.73
N LEU A 308 62.77 1.24 11.05
CA LEU A 308 63.40 -0.01 11.45
C LEU A 308 64.34 -0.57 10.39
N LEU A 309 63.98 -0.48 9.11
CA LEU A 309 64.87 -0.86 8.01
C LEU A 309 66.14 0.00 7.98
N MET A 310 66.02 1.31 8.19
CA MET A 310 67.18 2.21 8.22
C MET A 310 68.06 1.96 9.44
N GLU A 311 67.47 1.81 10.64
CA GLU A 311 68.18 1.45 11.86
C GLU A 311 68.92 0.12 11.72
N ASN A 312 68.27 -0.89 11.12
CA ASN A 312 68.90 -2.19 10.88
C ASN A 312 70.06 -2.08 9.87
N ARG A 313 69.89 -1.35 8.76
CA ARG A 313 70.98 -1.07 7.81
C ARG A 313 72.17 -0.38 8.47
N GLU A 314 71.92 0.60 9.33
CA GLU A 314 72.99 1.27 10.08
C GLU A 314 73.67 0.33 11.09
N ALA A 315 72.90 -0.52 11.76
CA ALA A 315 73.42 -1.54 12.67
C ALA A 315 74.28 -2.57 11.93
N GLU A 316 73.82 -3.07 10.79
CA GLU A 316 74.59 -3.95 9.90
C GLU A 316 75.89 -3.29 9.46
N GLN A 317 75.86 -2.02 9.01
CA GLN A 317 77.08 -1.30 8.65
C GLN A 317 78.07 -1.16 9.81
N LYS A 318 77.59 -0.88 11.03
CA LYS A 318 78.43 -0.84 12.23
C LYS A 318 79.01 -2.22 12.54
N LYS A 319 78.20 -3.28 12.43
CA LYS A 319 78.63 -4.67 12.59
C LYS A 319 79.73 -5.02 11.60
N TYR A 320 79.55 -4.72 10.31
CA TYR A 320 80.58 -4.92 9.29
C TYR A 320 81.88 -4.18 9.61
N LYS A 321 81.82 -2.92 10.08
CA LYS A 321 83.03 -2.18 10.48
C LYS A 321 83.75 -2.84 11.64
N VAL A 322 83.02 -3.23 12.69
CA VAL A 322 83.60 -3.94 13.84
C VAL A 322 84.16 -5.30 13.43
N GLU A 323 83.47 -6.04 12.57
CA GLU A 323 83.97 -7.32 12.02
C GLU A 323 85.27 -7.11 11.25
N THR A 324 85.35 -6.08 10.40
CA THR A 324 86.61 -5.76 9.70
C THR A 324 87.74 -5.33 10.66
N GLU A 325 87.42 -4.59 11.73
CA GLU A 325 88.41 -4.24 12.76
C GLU A 325 88.90 -5.46 13.51
N ILE A 326 88.00 -6.38 13.90
CA ILE A 326 88.35 -7.66 14.54
C ILE A 326 89.24 -8.48 13.62
N GLU A 327 88.90 -8.59 12.33
CA GLU A 327 89.70 -9.35 11.37
C GLU A 327 91.09 -8.75 11.18
N ASN A 328 91.21 -7.42 11.17
CA ASN A 328 92.50 -6.73 11.18
C ASN A 328 93.30 -7.02 12.46
N TRP A 329 92.66 -7.07 13.63
CA TRP A 329 93.32 -7.42 14.90
C TRP A 329 93.77 -8.88 14.94
N ILE A 330 92.97 -9.80 14.41
CA ILE A 330 93.35 -11.21 14.26
C ILE A 330 94.57 -11.32 13.37
N GLN A 331 94.58 -10.67 12.19
CA GLN A 331 95.74 -10.67 11.29
C GLN A 331 97.00 -10.11 11.96
N LYS A 332 96.89 -9.00 12.70
CA LYS A 332 98.03 -8.46 13.46
C LYS A 332 98.52 -9.43 14.53
N TYR A 333 97.61 -10.02 15.29
CA TYR A 333 97.97 -11.01 16.31
C TYR A 333 98.65 -12.23 15.69
N ASP A 334 98.13 -12.76 14.58
CA ASP A 334 98.73 -13.90 13.88
C ASP A 334 100.13 -13.57 13.36
N ILE A 335 100.34 -12.36 12.83
CA ILE A 335 101.67 -11.88 12.40
C ILE A 335 102.62 -11.74 13.59
N GLU A 336 102.22 -11.00 14.64
CA GLU A 336 103.07 -10.76 15.81
C GLU A 336 103.40 -12.07 16.55
N MET A 337 102.43 -12.98 16.69
CA MET A 337 102.66 -14.31 17.27
C MET A 337 103.57 -15.16 16.39
N GLY A 338 103.43 -15.06 15.06
CA GLY A 338 104.35 -15.68 14.12
C GLY A 338 105.78 -15.17 14.29
N GLU A 339 105.98 -13.85 14.29
CA GLU A 339 107.28 -13.20 14.53
C GLU A 339 107.87 -13.61 15.89
N LYS A 340 107.05 -13.66 16.95
CA LYS A 340 107.51 -14.12 18.28
C LYS A 340 107.86 -15.60 18.33
N GLN A 341 107.15 -16.42 17.58
CA GLN A 341 107.48 -17.84 17.45
C GLN A 341 108.81 -18.01 16.71
N ASP A 342 109.02 -17.27 15.62
CA ASP A 342 110.29 -17.25 14.88
C ASP A 342 111.45 -16.78 15.77
N GLU A 343 111.29 -15.66 16.50
CA GLU A 343 112.28 -15.18 17.48
C GLU A 343 112.58 -16.23 18.57
N TYR A 344 111.55 -16.91 19.09
CA TYR A 344 111.72 -17.95 20.09
C TYR A 344 112.49 -19.15 19.54
N GLU A 345 112.17 -19.58 18.32
CA GLU A 345 112.87 -20.67 17.64
C GLU A 345 114.34 -20.32 17.38
N GLU A 346 114.64 -19.09 16.95
CA GLU A 346 116.01 -18.59 16.83
C GLU A 346 116.75 -18.61 18.17
N LEU A 347 116.13 -18.11 19.25
CA LEU A 347 116.73 -18.14 20.59
C LEU A 347 116.90 -19.55 21.13
N ASP A 348 115.98 -20.47 20.86
CA ASP A 348 116.10 -21.87 21.27
C ASP A 348 117.23 -22.58 20.50
N ILE A 349 117.43 -22.25 19.23
CA ILE A 349 118.61 -22.69 18.45
C ILE A 349 119.89 -22.19 19.12
N ILE A 350 119.99 -20.89 19.40
CA ILE A 350 121.16 -20.30 20.08
C ILE A 350 121.38 -20.95 21.45
N HIS A 351 120.33 -21.11 22.25
CA HIS A 351 120.43 -21.73 23.58
C HIS A 351 120.86 -23.20 23.50
N LYS A 352 120.39 -23.97 22.51
CA LYS A 352 120.87 -25.33 22.25
C LYS A 352 122.36 -25.34 21.90
N GLU A 353 122.81 -24.41 21.05
CA GLU A 353 124.22 -24.25 20.71
C GLU A 353 125.07 -23.86 21.92
N GLU A 354 124.67 -22.84 22.68
CA GLU A 354 125.35 -22.40 23.91
C GLU A 354 125.39 -23.51 24.96
N LYS A 355 124.30 -24.27 25.11
CA LYS A 355 124.25 -25.41 26.02
C LYS A 355 125.23 -26.51 25.60
N ALA A 356 125.32 -26.80 24.29
CA ALA A 356 126.32 -27.73 23.77
C ALA A 356 127.75 -27.24 24.02
N GLN A 357 128.03 -25.94 23.80
CA GLN A 357 129.31 -25.33 24.11
C GLN A 357 129.65 -25.39 25.60
N LEU A 358 128.66 -25.17 26.47
CA LEU A 358 128.81 -25.31 27.92
C LEU A 358 129.12 -26.75 28.32
N GLU A 359 128.44 -27.74 27.73
CA GLU A 359 128.70 -29.16 27.95
C GLU A 359 130.14 -29.52 27.55
N GLU A 360 130.61 -29.01 26.41
CA GLU A 360 131.98 -29.17 25.95
C GLU A 360 133.00 -28.51 26.91
N LEU A 361 132.74 -27.29 27.36
CA LEU A 361 133.57 -26.61 28.35
C LEU A 361 133.61 -27.36 29.69
N LYS A 362 132.47 -27.90 30.15
CA LYS A 362 132.41 -28.71 31.37
C LYS A 362 133.24 -29.99 31.23
N GLN A 363 133.17 -30.65 30.08
CA GLN A 363 134.01 -31.82 29.80
C GLN A 363 135.50 -31.45 29.85
N ARG A 364 135.91 -30.34 29.22
CA ARG A 364 137.28 -29.84 29.28
C ARG A 364 137.71 -29.46 30.71
N TYR A 365 136.84 -28.81 31.48
CA TYR A 365 137.10 -28.47 32.87
C TYR A 365 137.28 -29.72 33.74
N ASN A 366 136.41 -30.73 33.57
CA ASN A 366 136.51 -31.99 34.31
C ASN A 366 137.81 -32.73 33.99
N ALA A 367 138.20 -32.81 32.71
CA ALA A 367 139.48 -33.37 32.30
C ALA A 367 140.66 -32.62 32.97
N LEU A 368 140.61 -31.29 32.99
CA LEU A 368 141.63 -30.47 33.65
C LEU A 368 141.68 -30.71 35.17
N VAL A 369 140.53 -30.89 35.83
CA VAL A 369 140.46 -31.21 37.27
C VAL A 369 141.07 -32.57 37.57
N GLU A 370 140.82 -33.59 36.73
CA GLU A 370 141.44 -34.91 36.84
C GLU A 370 142.97 -34.83 36.65
N GLU A 371 143.45 -34.09 35.66
CA GLU A 371 144.89 -33.83 35.48
C GLU A 371 145.51 -33.11 36.70
N PHE A 372 144.82 -32.11 37.26
CA PHE A 372 145.27 -31.41 38.47
C PHE A 372 145.31 -32.32 39.70
N ALA A 373 144.38 -33.28 39.82
CA ALA A 373 144.37 -34.27 40.89
C ALA A 373 145.56 -35.25 40.76
N GLN A 374 145.81 -35.75 39.54
CA GLN A 374 146.96 -36.62 39.23
C GLN A 374 148.30 -35.94 39.58
N ILE A 375 148.50 -34.68 39.16
CA ILE A 375 149.72 -33.92 39.48
C ILE A 375 149.89 -33.72 41.00
N ARG A 376 148.78 -33.53 41.74
CA ARG A 376 148.82 -33.33 43.20
C ARG A 376 149.18 -34.63 43.92
N GLU A 377 148.60 -35.75 43.52
CA GLU A 377 148.90 -37.07 44.09
C GLU A 377 150.35 -37.49 43.80
N GLU A 378 150.85 -37.28 42.57
CA GLU A 378 152.25 -37.53 42.23
C GLU A 378 153.21 -36.72 43.12
N ARG A 379 152.91 -35.44 43.38
CA ARG A 379 153.71 -34.59 44.28
C ARG A 379 153.68 -35.07 45.73
N GLU A 380 152.54 -35.52 46.24
CA GLU A 380 152.44 -36.07 47.60
C GLU A 380 153.23 -37.38 47.77
N ILE A 381 153.19 -38.27 46.79
CA ILE A 381 153.94 -39.53 46.79
C ILE A 381 155.46 -39.26 46.80
N ILE A 382 155.93 -38.29 46.02
CA ILE A 382 157.34 -37.88 45.99
C ILE A 382 157.78 -37.29 47.35
N SER A 383 156.92 -36.48 47.99
CA SER A 383 157.22 -35.90 49.30
C SER A 383 157.28 -36.93 50.42
N LYS A 384 156.38 -37.93 50.42
CA LYS A 384 156.36 -39.02 51.42
C LYS A 384 157.62 -39.89 51.33
N LYS A 385 158.05 -40.26 50.12
CA LYS A 385 159.29 -41.04 49.91
C LYS A 385 160.55 -40.33 50.40
N LYS A 386 160.62 -39.00 50.29
CA LYS A 386 161.75 -38.21 50.84
C LYS A 386 161.78 -38.21 52.37
N MET A 387 160.62 -38.06 53.01
CA MET A 387 160.50 -38.04 54.48
C MET A 387 160.85 -39.40 55.11
N GLU A 388 160.48 -40.52 54.48
CA GLU A 388 160.81 -41.86 54.96
C GLU A 388 162.33 -42.13 54.93
N ALA A 389 163.02 -41.70 53.87
CA ALA A 389 164.47 -41.85 53.74
C ALA A 389 165.27 -41.05 54.79
N GLU A 390 164.80 -39.86 55.18
CA GLU A 390 165.45 -39.05 56.23
C GLU A 390 165.28 -39.66 57.64
N GLN A 391 164.15 -40.35 57.88
CA GLN A 391 163.89 -41.03 59.15
C GLN A 391 164.74 -42.31 59.34
N GLU A 392 165.05 -43.03 58.26
CA GLU A 392 165.97 -44.18 58.32
C GLU A 392 167.41 -43.76 58.60
N LEU A 393 167.88 -42.68 57.96
CA LEU A 393 169.22 -42.14 58.18
C LEU A 393 169.43 -41.71 59.64
N THR A 394 168.43 -41.08 60.24
CA THR A 394 168.49 -40.63 61.64
C THR A 394 168.47 -41.78 62.65
N ARG A 395 167.81 -42.91 62.34
CA ARG A 395 167.88 -44.14 63.16
C ARG A 395 169.26 -44.78 63.13
N MET A 396 169.89 -44.88 61.96
CA MET A 396 171.26 -45.40 61.83
C MET A 396 172.28 -44.57 62.62
N MET A 397 172.16 -43.24 62.57
CA MET A 397 173.10 -42.33 63.24
C MET A 397 173.03 -42.42 64.77
N ARG A 398 171.82 -42.65 65.33
CA ARG A 398 171.60 -42.84 66.79
C ARG A 398 172.12 -44.17 67.31
N ALA A 399 172.03 -45.24 66.51
CA ALA A 399 172.57 -46.55 66.88
C ALA A 399 174.11 -46.51 66.99
N ALA A 400 174.79 -45.78 66.10
CA ALA A 400 176.24 -45.62 66.14
C ALA A 400 176.74 -44.84 67.38
N THR A 401 175.97 -43.88 67.90
CA THR A 401 176.34 -43.06 69.07
C THR A 401 176.21 -43.82 70.39
N LEU A 402 175.21 -44.69 70.52
CA LEU A 402 174.97 -45.52 71.70
C LEU A 402 176.09 -46.56 71.93
N ILE A 403 176.57 -47.18 70.85
CA ILE A 403 177.66 -48.17 70.92
C ILE A 403 178.97 -47.52 71.40
N GLN A 404 179.27 -46.29 70.93
CA GLN A 404 180.46 -45.55 71.36
C GLN A 404 180.41 -45.11 72.84
N ALA A 405 179.21 -44.82 73.37
CA ALA A 405 179.04 -44.34 74.74
C ALA A 405 179.21 -45.43 75.81
N VAL A 406 178.77 -46.67 75.52
CA VAL A 406 178.84 -47.79 76.48
C VAL A 406 180.27 -48.26 76.71
N TRP A 407 181.08 -48.34 75.66
CA TRP A 407 182.49 -48.77 75.75
C TRP A 407 183.36 -47.77 76.52
N LYS A 408 183.16 -46.46 76.28
CA LYS A 408 183.85 -45.40 77.04
C LYS A 408 183.45 -45.37 78.51
N GLY A 409 182.23 -45.77 78.86
CA GLY A 409 181.74 -45.84 80.23
C GLY A 409 182.32 -47.00 81.05
N TYR A 410 182.60 -48.16 80.43
CA TYR A 410 183.17 -49.32 81.13
C TYR A 410 184.65 -49.10 81.50
N LEU A 411 185.43 -48.51 80.59
CA LEU A 411 186.86 -48.21 80.83
C LEU A 411 187.07 -47.21 81.99
N VAL A 412 186.09 -46.34 82.25
CA VAL A 412 186.16 -45.29 83.28
C VAL A 412 185.77 -45.79 84.67
N ARG A 413 184.98 -46.87 84.81
CA ARG A 413 184.47 -47.34 86.11
C ARG A 413 185.33 -48.37 86.83
N SER A 414 186.30 -48.99 86.16
CA SER A 414 187.22 -49.96 86.76
C SER A 414 188.40 -49.32 87.52
N MET A 415 188.82 -48.11 87.15
CA MET A 415 190.13 -47.59 87.54
C MET A 415 190.18 -46.58 88.72
N LEU A 416 189.10 -46.35 89.50
CA LEU A 416 189.18 -45.36 90.60
C LEU A 416 188.23 -45.59 91.83
N LYS A 417 188.58 -46.60 92.65
CA LYS A 417 188.53 -46.53 94.14
C LYS A 417 189.85 -47.00 94.80
N SER A 418 190.97 -46.77 94.11
CA SER A 418 192.26 -46.40 94.70
C SER A 418 193.04 -45.52 93.71
N ARG A 419 193.35 -44.28 94.13
CA ARG A 419 194.36 -43.32 93.62
C ARG A 419 193.89 -42.13 92.74
N ARG A 420 194.17 -40.91 93.28
CA ARG A 420 194.46 -39.59 92.65
C ARG A 420 193.31 -38.85 91.94
N LYS A 421 192.87 -37.69 92.44
CA LYS A 421 193.42 -36.30 92.40
C LYS A 421 192.69 -35.44 91.35
N ARG A 422 192.07 -34.35 91.85
CA ARG A 422 192.03 -32.97 91.31
C ARG A 422 191.52 -32.69 89.88
N GLY A 423 190.63 -31.68 89.81
CA GLY A 423 190.47 -30.75 88.68
C GLY A 423 189.00 -30.58 88.30
N LYS A 424 188.26 -29.48 88.57
CA LYS A 424 188.45 -28.02 88.41
C LYS A 424 188.14 -27.54 86.99
N GLY A 425 187.19 -26.58 86.90
CA GLY A 425 186.88 -25.71 85.74
C GLY A 425 185.39 -25.82 85.36
N LYS A 426 184.49 -24.84 85.50
CA LYS A 426 184.48 -23.36 85.50
C LYS A 426 184.72 -22.73 84.11
N GLY A 427 183.70 -22.03 83.59
CA GLY A 427 183.66 -21.17 82.39
C GLY A 427 182.34 -21.41 81.64
N LYS A 428 181.34 -20.54 81.46
CA LYS A 428 181.23 -19.06 81.37
C LYS A 428 181.91 -18.46 80.12
N ASP A 429 181.14 -18.28 79.05
CA ASP A 429 180.89 -17.03 78.27
C ASP A 429 179.96 -17.39 77.08
N LYS A 430 178.92 -16.66 76.66
CA LYS A 430 178.70 -15.22 76.37
C LYS A 430 179.16 -14.80 74.97
N GLU A 431 178.22 -14.67 74.02
CA GLU A 431 178.15 -13.73 72.87
C GLU A 431 176.91 -14.12 72.02
N LYS A 432 175.94 -13.29 71.59
CA LYS A 432 175.84 -11.97 70.92
C LYS A 432 176.36 -11.92 69.47
N GLY A 433 175.41 -11.73 68.52
CA GLY A 433 175.60 -11.37 67.10
C GLY A 433 174.42 -11.92 66.26
N LYS A 434 173.40 -11.17 65.81
CA LYS A 434 173.27 -10.05 64.86
C LYS A 434 173.54 -10.43 63.38
N GLY A 435 172.52 -10.30 62.52
CA GLY A 435 172.61 -10.20 61.04
C GLY A 435 171.83 -11.29 60.28
N LYS A 436 170.65 -11.01 59.69
CA LYS A 436 170.36 -10.43 58.34
C LYS A 436 170.50 -11.42 57.16
N GLY A 437 169.40 -11.60 56.41
CA GLY A 437 169.34 -12.15 55.04
C GLY A 437 168.13 -13.08 54.84
N LYS A 438 167.00 -12.58 54.30
CA LYS A 438 166.63 -12.48 52.86
C LYS A 438 166.13 -13.80 52.24
N GLY A 439 164.91 -13.76 51.69
CA GLY A 439 164.38 -14.74 50.73
C GLY A 439 162.97 -15.25 51.13
N LYS A 440 161.89 -14.47 50.97
CA LYS A 440 161.05 -14.23 49.77
C LYS A 440 160.13 -15.42 49.39
N LYS A 441 158.84 -15.15 49.66
CA LYS A 441 157.56 -15.81 49.29
C LYS A 441 157.29 -17.20 49.85
#